data_AF-A0A927WY79-F1
#
_entry.id   AF-A0A927WY79-F1
#
_cell.length_a   1.000
_cell.length_b   1.000
_cell.length_c   1.000
_cell.angle_alpha   90.00
_cell.angle_beta   90.00
_cell.angle_gamma   90.00
#
_symmetry.space_group_name_H-M   'P 1'
#
loop_
_entity.id
_entity.type
_entity.pdbx_description
1 polymer ?
#
loop_
_entity_poly.entity_id
_entity_poly.type
_entity_poly.pdbx_seq_one_letter_code
_entity_poly.pdbx_strand_id
1 'polypeptide(L)'
;MDNILLEAKKLNALIKDSSEYKEYESYLHLKNNSQELKDLFDKLQQEKKKVCLKEGNQSSPDSYYKIKEKIDHHPIMVNYQNSYEKLNQFLMQIFSVLNVDL
;
A
#
# COMPACT_ATOMS: atom_id res chain seq x y z
N MET A 1 -14.06 31.42 8.20
CA MET A 1 -13.10 30.48 7.56
C MET A 1 -12.46 29.56 8.60
N ASP A 2 -12.18 30.04 9.82
CA ASP A 2 -11.55 29.26 10.91
C ASP A 2 -12.37 28.07 11.43
N ASN A 3 -13.70 28.15 11.41
CA ASN A 3 -14.57 27.08 11.92
C ASN A 3 -14.52 25.82 11.03
N ILE A 4 -14.48 25.98 9.70
CA ILE A 4 -14.42 24.85 8.76
C ILE A 4 -13.08 24.11 8.88
N LEU A 5 -11.98 24.85 9.02
CA LEU A 5 -10.66 24.26 9.23
C LEU A 5 -10.58 23.50 10.56
N LEU A 6 -11.22 24.03 11.62
CA LEU A 6 -11.27 23.35 12.91
C LEU A 6 -12.07 22.04 12.83
N GLU A 7 -13.24 22.05 12.19
CA GLU A 7 -14.05 20.84 12.00
C GLU A 7 -13.34 19.80 11.11
N ALA A 8 -12.65 20.22 10.05
CA ALA A 8 -11.85 19.32 9.22
C ALA A 8 -10.71 18.65 10.02
N LYS A 9 -10.07 19.39 10.95
CA LYS A 9 -9.05 18.82 11.84
C LYS A 9 -9.63 17.79 12.81
N LYS A 10 -10.82 18.05 13.37
CA LYS A 10 -11.53 17.09 14.24
C LYS A 10 -11.90 15.82 13.48
N LEU A 11 -12.46 15.97 12.28
CA LEU A 11 -12.78 14.84 11.41
C LEU A 11 -11.54 14.00 11.10
N ASN A 12 -10.42 14.62 10.76
CA ASN A 12 -9.16 13.92 10.54
C ASN A 12 -8.68 13.14 11.77
N ALA A 13 -8.84 13.70 12.98
CA ALA A 13 -8.50 12.99 14.21
C ALA A 13 -9.40 11.75 14.41
N LEU A 14 -10.72 11.89 14.18
CA LEU A 14 -11.66 10.78 14.26
C LEU A 14 -11.37 9.69 13.22
N ILE A 15 -11.00 10.06 12.00
CA ILE A 15 -10.57 9.11 10.96
C ILE A 15 -9.34 8.34 11.42
N LYS A 16 -8.34 9.02 11.99
CA LYS A 16 -7.14 8.34 12.52
C LYS A 16 -7.44 7.41 13.69
N ASP A 17 -8.47 7.71 14.46
CA ASP A 17 -8.91 6.85 15.56
C ASP A 17 -9.81 5.68 15.13
N SER A 18 -10.29 5.67 13.89
CA SER A 18 -11.12 4.60 13.34
C SER A 18 -10.40 3.24 13.31
N SER A 19 -11.20 2.17 13.34
CA SER A 19 -10.71 0.80 13.16
C SER A 19 -10.00 0.61 11.82
N GLU A 20 -10.52 1.22 10.77
CA GLU A 20 -10.06 1.09 9.39
C GLU A 20 -8.67 1.72 9.23
N TYR A 21 -8.45 2.90 9.82
CA TYR A 21 -7.14 3.55 9.81
C TYR A 21 -6.12 2.76 10.65
N LYS A 22 -6.53 2.27 11.84
CA LYS A 22 -5.64 1.49 12.71
C LYS A 22 -5.26 0.14 12.09
N GLU A 23 -6.20 -0.53 11.42
CA GLU A 23 -5.94 -1.77 10.67
C GLU A 23 -4.94 -1.49 9.54
N TYR A 24 -5.17 -0.44 8.75
CA TYR A 24 -4.25 -0.01 7.69
C TYR A 24 -2.85 0.33 8.22
N GLU A 25 -2.77 1.13 9.30
CA GLU A 25 -1.51 1.55 9.91
C GLU A 25 -0.71 0.35 10.43
N SER A 26 -1.40 -0.63 11.03
CA SER A 26 -0.78 -1.88 11.49
C SER A 26 -0.13 -2.66 10.34
N TYR A 27 -0.86 -2.88 9.24
CA TYR A 27 -0.30 -3.60 8.09
C TYR A 27 0.74 -2.79 7.32
N LEU A 28 0.64 -1.45 7.29
CA LEU A 28 1.68 -0.58 6.77
C LEU A 28 2.98 -0.73 7.58
N HIS A 29 2.87 -0.77 8.91
CA HIS A 29 4.02 -1.00 9.78
C HIS A 29 4.64 -2.40 9.55
N LEU A 30 3.82 -3.44 9.44
CA LEU A 30 4.30 -4.80 9.14
C LEU A 30 4.98 -4.88 7.77
N LYS A 31 4.40 -4.26 6.74
CA LYS A 31 4.99 -4.18 5.40
C LYS A 31 6.36 -3.50 5.41
N ASN A 32 6.49 -2.38 6.13
CA ASN A 32 7.73 -1.60 6.15
C ASN A 32 8.84 -2.26 6.97
N ASN A 33 8.48 -3.08 7.98
CA ASN A 33 9.44 -3.77 8.85
C ASN A 33 9.66 -5.24 8.48
N SER A 34 8.99 -5.77 7.45
CA SER A 34 9.20 -7.14 7.00
C SER A 34 10.52 -7.26 6.24
N GLN A 35 11.49 -7.93 6.87
CA GLN A 35 12.77 -8.25 6.24
C GLN A 35 12.57 -9.15 5.00
N GLU A 36 11.64 -10.10 5.07
CA GLU A 36 11.31 -10.98 3.93
C GLU A 36 10.83 -10.19 2.71
N LEU A 37 9.91 -9.24 2.90
CA LEU A 37 9.44 -8.39 1.81
C LEU A 37 10.56 -7.51 1.26
N LYS A 38 11.42 -6.97 2.14
CA LYS A 38 12.58 -6.18 1.73
C LYS A 38 13.51 -7.00 0.83
N ASP A 39 13.82 -8.24 1.21
CA ASP A 39 14.64 -9.15 0.41
C ASP A 39 14.00 -9.47 -0.95
N LEU A 40 12.68 -9.64 -0.99
CA LEU A 40 11.94 -9.85 -2.24
C LEU A 40 11.96 -8.61 -3.14
N PHE A 41 11.78 -7.41 -2.60
CA PHE A 41 11.87 -6.16 -3.35
C PHE A 41 13.27 -5.92 -3.90
N ASP A 42 14.31 -6.19 -3.11
CA ASP A 42 15.71 -6.08 -3.55
C ASP A 42 16.01 -7.05 -4.69
N LYS A 43 15.54 -8.30 -4.60
CA LYS A 43 15.63 -9.29 -5.69
C LYS A 43 14.89 -8.82 -6.94
N LEU A 44 13.68 -8.27 -6.80
CA LEU A 44 12.91 -7.74 -7.93
C LEU A 44 13.64 -6.59 -8.63
N GLN A 45 14.26 -5.68 -7.87
CA GLN A 45 15.07 -4.58 -8.41
C GLN A 45 16.33 -5.09 -9.14
N GLN A 46 17.00 -6.11 -8.59
CA GLN A 46 18.14 -6.74 -9.26
C GLN A 46 17.73 -7.39 -10.59
N GLU A 47 16.64 -8.15 -10.60
CA GLU A 47 16.12 -8.74 -11.85
C GLU A 47 15.69 -7.67 -12.85
N LYS A 48 15.05 -6.59 -12.40
CA LYS A 48 14.72 -5.45 -13.27
C LYS A 48 15.97 -4.82 -13.89
N LYS A 49 17.03 -4.61 -13.11
CA LYS A 49 18.33 -4.11 -13.62
C LYS A 49 18.93 -5.08 -14.64
N LYS A 50 18.89 -6.39 -14.38
CA LYS A 50 19.37 -7.41 -15.34
C LYS A 50 18.57 -7.41 -16.65
N VAL A 51 17.26 -7.19 -16.59
CA VAL A 51 16.41 -7.05 -17.79
C VAL A 51 16.76 -5.77 -18.56
N CYS A 52 16.97 -4.65 -17.87
CA CYS A 52 17.35 -3.38 -18.50
C CYS A 52 18.78 -3.37 -19.06
N LEU A 53 19.68 -4.21 -18.55
CA LEU A 53 21.11 -4.26 -18.92
C LEU A 53 21.48 -5.41 -19.88
N LYS A 54 20.51 -6.11 -20.47
CA LYS A 54 20.79 -7.13 -21.51
C LYS A 54 20.54 -6.53 -22.89
N GLU A 55 21.49 -6.36 -23.82
CA GLU A 55 22.89 -6.82 -23.95
C GLU A 55 23.14 -8.26 -23.43
N GLY A 56 22.68 -9.23 -24.22
CA GLY A 56 23.25 -10.58 -24.31
C GLY A 56 23.60 -11.31 -23.00
N ASN A 57 22.62 -11.94 -22.34
CA ASN A 57 22.69 -13.32 -21.79
C ASN A 57 21.57 -13.58 -20.79
N GLN A 58 20.47 -14.19 -21.27
CA GLN A 58 19.48 -14.99 -20.53
C GLN A 58 19.28 -14.70 -19.03
N SER A 59 18.38 -13.78 -18.69
CA SER A 59 17.55 -13.92 -17.49
C SER A 59 16.18 -13.93 -18.09
N SER A 60 15.50 -15.07 -18.03
CA SER A 60 14.18 -15.12 -18.65
C SER A 60 13.27 -14.12 -17.92
N PRO A 61 12.42 -13.39 -18.64
CA PRO A 61 11.39 -12.54 -18.06
C PRO A 61 10.63 -13.25 -16.93
N ASP A 62 10.53 -14.57 -16.98
CA ASP A 62 9.87 -15.42 -15.97
C ASP A 62 10.43 -15.26 -14.55
N SER A 63 11.72 -14.99 -14.38
CA SER A 63 12.32 -14.80 -13.03
C SER A 63 11.75 -13.56 -12.34
N TYR A 64 11.64 -12.45 -13.07
CA TYR A 64 11.03 -11.22 -12.59
C TYR A 64 9.57 -11.44 -12.22
N TYR A 65 8.79 -12.06 -13.10
CA TYR A 65 7.36 -12.31 -12.86
C TYR A 65 7.13 -13.25 -11.68
N LYS A 66 7.96 -14.28 -11.48
CA LYS A 66 7.87 -15.16 -10.31
C LYS A 66 8.12 -14.44 -8.99
N ILE A 67 9.09 -13.52 -8.95
CA ILE A 67 9.34 -12.73 -7.72
C ILE A 67 8.19 -11.74 -7.48
N LYS A 68 7.70 -11.10 -8.54
CA LYS A 68 6.55 -10.21 -8.48
C LYS A 68 5.31 -10.93 -7.95
N GLU A 69 5.03 -12.12 -8.48
CA GLU A 69 3.93 -12.97 -8.02
C GLU A 69 4.06 -13.35 -6.54
N LYS A 70 5.27 -13.67 -6.06
CA LYS A 70 5.51 -13.94 -4.63
C LYS A 70 5.24 -12.73 -3.75
N ILE A 71 5.60 -11.52 -4.21
CA ILE A 71 5.30 -10.29 -3.48
C ILE A 71 3.79 -10.04 -3.46
N ASP A 72 3.13 -10.17 -4.62
CA ASP A 72 1.71 -9.87 -4.77
C ASP A 72 0.82 -10.82 -3.94
N HIS A 73 1.23 -12.07 -3.78
CA HIS A 73 0.53 -13.06 -2.95
C HIS A 73 1.09 -13.18 -1.51
N HIS A 74 2.05 -12.34 -1.12
CA HIS A 74 2.60 -12.39 0.23
C HIS A 74 1.52 -11.97 1.25
N PRO A 75 1.29 -12.71 2.36
CA PRO A 75 0.20 -12.44 3.29
C PRO A 75 0.17 -10.99 3.80
N ILE A 76 1.33 -10.42 4.13
CA ILE A 76 1.44 -9.01 4.55
C ILE A 76 1.01 -8.05 3.44
N MET A 77 1.36 -8.31 2.17
CA MET A 77 0.98 -7.45 1.05
C MET A 77 -0.52 -7.55 0.75
N VAL A 78 -1.07 -8.76 0.77
CA VAL A 78 -2.50 -9.02 0.60
C VAL A 78 -3.31 -8.30 1.68
N ASN A 79 -2.92 -8.46 2.96
CA ASN A 79 -3.61 -7.81 4.07
C ASN A 79 -3.44 -6.28 4.04
N TYR A 80 -2.25 -5.79 3.69
CA TYR A 80 -2.03 -4.36 3.46
C TYR A 80 -2.98 -3.82 2.39
N GLN A 81 -3.08 -4.48 1.25
CA GLN A 81 -3.98 -4.06 0.17
C GLN A 81 -5.44 -4.10 0.60
N ASN A 82 -5.88 -5.18 1.25
CA ASN A 82 -7.24 -5.29 1.76
C ASN A 82 -7.57 -4.19 2.78
N SER A 83 -6.66 -3.90 3.71
CA SER A 83 -6.85 -2.83 4.70
C SER A 83 -6.88 -1.43 4.07
N TYR A 84 -6.08 -1.21 3.03
CA TYR A 84 -6.10 0.02 2.25
C TYR A 84 -7.42 0.21 1.50
N GLU A 85 -7.95 -0.85 0.87
CA GLU A 85 -9.24 -0.82 0.18
C GLU A 85 -10.40 -0.54 1.15
N LYS A 86 -10.40 -1.16 2.34
CA LYS A 86 -11.37 -0.87 3.41
C LYS A 86 -11.32 0.59 3.86
N LEU A 87 -10.12 1.11 4.13
CA LEU A 87 -9.94 2.52 4.52
C LEU A 87 -10.45 3.46 3.43
N ASN A 88 -10.15 3.18 2.16
CA ASN A 88 -10.67 3.97 1.04
C ASN A 88 -12.20 3.93 0.96
N GLN A 89 -12.83 2.77 1.15
CA GLN A 89 -14.29 2.66 1.17
C GLN A 89 -14.90 3.48 2.30
N PHE A 90 -14.32 3.41 3.49
CA PHE A 90 -14.73 4.21 4.65
C PHE A 90 -14.59 5.72 4.38
N LEU A 91 -13.47 6.15 3.78
CA LEU A 91 -13.26 7.55 3.39
C LEU A 91 -14.29 8.01 2.34
N MET A 92 -14.58 7.19 1.34
CA MET A 92 -15.61 7.49 0.34
C MET A 92 -17.01 7.65 0.96
N GLN A 93 -17.36 6.85 1.97
CA GLN A 93 -18.61 7.03 2.72
C GLN A 93 -18.63 8.37 3.45
N ILE A 94 -17.54 8.77 4.11
CA ILE A 94 -17.44 10.07 4.76
C ILE A 94 -17.61 11.21 3.74
N PHE A 95 -16.90 11.16 2.60
CA PHE A 95 -17.00 12.20 1.58
C PHE A 95 -18.38 12.30 0.96
N SER A 96 -19.07 11.16 0.79
CA SER A 96 -20.46 11.15 0.29
C SER A 96 -21.43 11.88 1.23
N VAL A 97 -21.23 11.79 2.55
CA VAL A 97 -22.07 12.50 3.53
C VAL A 97 -21.76 14.00 3.55
N LEU A 98 -20.51 14.37 3.29
CA LEU A 98 -20.08 15.76 3.30
C LEU A 98 -20.47 16.53 2.02
N ASN A 99 -21.08 15.88 1.02
CA ASN A 99 -21.35 16.44 -0.31
C ASN A 99 -20.12 17.13 -0.92
N VAL A 100 -18.94 16.57 -0.66
CA VAL A 100 -17.71 17.03 -1.29
C VAL A 100 -17.53 16.18 -2.54
N ASP A 101 -17.83 16.76 -3.70
CA ASP A 101 -17.39 16.18 -4.97
C ASP A 101 -15.86 16.21 -5.00
N LEU A 102 -15.23 15.02 -5.04
CA LEU A 102 -13.78 14.83 -5.15
C LEU A 102 -13.28 15.14 -6.56
#